data_AF-A0A1J5D921-F1
#
_entry.id   AF-A0A1J5D921-F1
#
_cell.length_a   1.000
_cell.length_b   1.000
_cell.length_c   1.000
_cell.angle_alpha   90.00
_cell.angle_beta   90.00
_cell.angle_gamma   90.00
#
_symmetry.space_group_name_H-M   'P 1'
#
loop_
_entity.id
_entity.type
_entity.pdbx_description
1 polymer ?
#
loop_
_entity_poly.entity_id
_entity_poly.type
_entity_poly.pdbx_seq_one_letter_code
_entity_poly.pdbx_strand_id
1 'polypeptide(L)'
;MKCLILAGGFGTRLYPSTLNQAKALLEYKGKPIISHIVDKVPQHIDIMISTNKKFEADFHQWQQKTNREVEILVEDPELSSGLNECQKLGAVGSLNFWIEKRQIAEDLLVIAGDNYFEFNLAQFISRYDGKHAMVAVHNIGNKDKACQFGVVQLDGDRIAEFQEKPARPKSSLVATACYIFPRRIFPLLHRYCQQGKKDNLGNFIAYLVDRDEVQSYCFSEYWIDIGSKSL
;
A
#
# COMPACT_ATOMS: atom_id res chain seq x y z
N MET A 1 11.72 -12.23 -2.11
CA MET A 1 10.68 -11.21 -1.84
C MET A 1 10.02 -10.87 -3.15
N LYS A 2 8.71 -10.61 -3.16
CA LYS A 2 7.95 -10.07 -4.31
C LYS A 2 7.41 -8.68 -3.98
N CYS A 3 6.96 -7.93 -4.98
CA CYS A 3 6.27 -6.66 -4.80
C CYS A 3 4.82 -6.76 -5.26
N LEU A 4 3.88 -6.31 -4.41
CA LEU A 4 2.47 -6.13 -4.76
C LEU A 4 2.09 -4.66 -4.63
N ILE A 5 1.75 -4.05 -5.77
CA ILE A 5 1.25 -2.68 -5.84
C ILE A 5 -0.29 -2.71 -5.85
N LEU A 6 -0.92 -2.08 -4.86
CA LEU A 6 -2.38 -2.05 -4.71
C LEU A 6 -2.96 -0.82 -5.43
N ALA A 7 -3.60 -1.03 -6.58
CA ALA A 7 -4.13 0.02 -7.45
C ALA A 7 -5.63 -0.14 -7.81
N GLY A 8 -6.37 -1.02 -7.12
CA GLY A 8 -7.80 -1.28 -7.36
C GLY A 8 -8.79 -0.19 -6.89
N GLY A 9 -8.30 0.91 -6.32
CA GLY A 9 -9.15 1.99 -5.81
C GLY A 9 -9.85 2.80 -6.93
N PHE A 10 -11.15 3.04 -6.79
CA PHE A 10 -11.93 3.85 -7.76
C PHE A 10 -11.64 5.35 -7.72
N GLY A 11 -10.85 5.83 -6.75
CA GLY A 11 -10.43 7.22 -6.69
C GLY A 11 -11.56 8.24 -6.49
N THR A 12 -12.77 7.85 -6.07
CA THR A 12 -14.00 8.68 -6.06
C THR A 12 -13.87 10.07 -5.43
N ARG A 13 -12.89 10.27 -4.54
CA ARG A 13 -12.57 11.57 -3.92
C ARG A 13 -11.98 12.60 -4.90
N LEU A 14 -11.43 12.15 -6.03
CA LEU A 14 -10.78 12.97 -7.06
C LEU A 14 -11.65 13.12 -8.31
N TYR A 15 -12.95 12.87 -8.22
CA TYR A 15 -13.84 13.13 -9.34
C TYR A 15 -13.86 14.64 -9.66
N PRO A 16 -13.83 15.01 -10.96
CA PRO A 16 -14.03 14.14 -12.14
C PRO A 16 -12.78 13.44 -12.69
N SER A 17 -11.57 13.76 -12.23
CA SER A 17 -10.31 13.29 -12.83
C SER A 17 -10.12 11.77 -12.86
N THR A 18 -10.74 11.02 -11.93
CA THR A 18 -10.66 9.55 -11.91
C THR A 18 -11.95 8.85 -12.35
N LEU A 19 -12.86 9.55 -13.04
CA LEU A 19 -14.08 8.94 -13.57
C LEU A 19 -13.76 7.85 -14.60
N ASN A 20 -12.81 8.14 -15.50
CA ASN A 20 -12.46 7.30 -16.65
C ASN A 20 -10.99 6.90 -16.66
N GLN A 21 -10.28 7.08 -15.55
CA GLN A 21 -8.86 6.71 -15.42
C GLN A 21 -8.57 6.27 -13.99
N ALA A 22 -7.78 5.20 -13.85
CA ALA A 22 -7.29 4.77 -12.55
C ALA A 22 -6.42 5.85 -11.90
N LYS A 23 -6.58 6.06 -10.58
CA LYS A 23 -5.80 7.07 -9.86
C LYS A 23 -4.29 6.86 -9.99
N ALA A 24 -3.84 5.60 -9.95
CA ALA A 24 -2.44 5.23 -10.08
C ALA A 24 -1.84 5.54 -11.47
N LEU A 25 -2.68 5.75 -12.48
CA LEU A 25 -2.29 6.09 -13.85
C LEU A 25 -2.35 7.60 -14.14
N LEU A 26 -2.80 8.43 -13.19
CA LEU A 26 -2.70 9.88 -13.33
C LEU A 26 -1.23 10.29 -13.48
N GLU A 27 -0.98 11.30 -14.30
CA GLU A 27 0.36 11.81 -14.52
C GLU A 27 0.81 12.72 -13.38
N TYR A 28 2.06 12.53 -12.95
CA TYR A 28 2.73 13.40 -12.01
C TYR A 28 4.20 13.51 -12.39
N LYS A 29 4.75 14.73 -12.47
CA LYS A 29 6.13 14.99 -12.93
C LYS A 29 6.49 14.24 -14.24
N GLY A 30 5.58 14.29 -15.22
CA GLY A 30 5.83 13.82 -16.59
C GLY A 30 5.67 12.32 -16.85
N LYS A 31 5.21 11.51 -15.89
CA LYS A 31 4.83 10.10 -16.11
C LYS A 31 3.76 9.64 -15.13
N PRO A 32 3.07 8.51 -15.39
CA PRO A 32 2.09 7.93 -14.47
C PRO A 32 2.68 7.68 -13.07
N ILE A 33 1.89 7.90 -12.02
CA ILE A 33 2.32 7.70 -10.61
C ILE A 33 2.90 6.31 -10.39
N ILE A 34 2.21 5.28 -10.90
CA ILE A 34 2.66 3.90 -10.77
C ILE A 34 4.02 3.65 -11.45
N SER A 35 4.35 4.36 -12.54
CA SER A 35 5.66 4.25 -13.17
C SER A 35 6.77 4.75 -12.24
N HIS A 36 6.53 5.76 -11.40
CA HIS A 36 7.53 6.18 -10.40
C HIS A 36 7.80 5.09 -9.36
N ILE A 37 6.77 4.32 -8.99
CA ILE A 37 6.91 3.19 -8.05
C ILE A 37 7.68 2.06 -8.73
N VAL A 38 7.24 1.64 -9.92
CA VAL A 38 7.83 0.52 -10.68
C VAL A 38 9.32 0.76 -10.97
N ASP A 39 9.69 1.98 -11.37
CA ASP A 39 11.09 2.31 -11.66
C ASP A 39 12.01 2.25 -10.42
N LYS A 40 11.44 2.39 -9.21
CA LYS A 40 12.18 2.32 -7.95
C LYS A 40 12.35 0.89 -7.43
N VAL A 41 11.53 -0.06 -7.87
CA VAL A 41 11.61 -1.47 -7.41
C VAL A 41 12.88 -2.11 -8.00
N PRO A 42 13.75 -2.73 -7.17
CA PRO A 42 14.93 -3.42 -7.66
C PRO A 42 14.64 -4.49 -8.72
N GLN A 43 15.52 -4.62 -9.71
CA GLN A 43 15.30 -5.47 -10.89
C GLN A 43 15.12 -6.97 -10.57
N HIS A 44 15.59 -7.44 -9.42
CA HIS A 44 15.46 -8.84 -8.98
C HIS A 44 14.14 -9.12 -8.22
N ILE A 45 13.28 -8.12 -8.03
CA ILE A 45 11.99 -8.26 -7.35
C ILE A 45 10.88 -8.24 -8.40
N ASP A 46 10.13 -9.34 -8.51
CA ASP A 46 8.97 -9.43 -9.40
C ASP A 46 7.85 -8.52 -8.91
N ILE A 47 7.17 -7.87 -9.84
CA ILE A 47 6.13 -6.87 -9.55
C ILE A 47 4.77 -7.38 -10.00
N MET A 48 3.83 -7.40 -9.08
CA MET A 48 2.40 -7.61 -9.32
C MET A 48 1.64 -6.32 -9.04
N ILE A 49 0.68 -5.98 -9.89
CA ILE A 49 -0.15 -4.78 -9.75
C ILE A 49 -1.60 -5.23 -9.67
N SER A 50 -2.24 -5.05 -8.51
CA SER A 50 -3.66 -5.32 -8.36
C SER A 50 -4.50 -4.15 -8.84
N THR A 51 -5.45 -4.40 -9.73
CA THR A 51 -6.42 -3.42 -10.22
C THR A 51 -7.83 -4.01 -10.29
N ASN A 52 -8.84 -3.16 -10.45
CA ASN A 52 -10.21 -3.60 -10.65
C ASN A 52 -10.53 -3.78 -12.15
N LYS A 53 -11.54 -4.60 -12.45
CA LYS A 53 -12.00 -4.87 -13.82
C LYS A 53 -12.26 -3.62 -14.66
N LYS A 54 -12.75 -2.53 -14.06
CA LYS A 54 -13.06 -1.28 -14.78
C LYS A 54 -11.82 -0.66 -15.43
N PHE A 55 -10.65 -0.75 -14.79
CA PHE A 55 -9.41 -0.13 -15.29
C PHE A 55 -8.42 -1.11 -15.91
N GLU A 56 -8.80 -2.38 -16.09
CA GLU A 56 -7.94 -3.42 -16.68
C GLU A 56 -7.30 -2.99 -18.00
N ALA A 57 -8.10 -2.46 -18.93
CA ALA A 57 -7.62 -2.00 -20.23
C ALA A 57 -6.57 -0.88 -20.12
N ASP A 58 -6.79 0.08 -19.21
CA ASP A 58 -5.86 1.19 -18.98
C ASP A 58 -4.50 0.68 -18.47
N PHE A 59 -4.52 -0.31 -17.56
CA PHE A 59 -3.29 -0.91 -17.03
C PHE A 59 -2.56 -1.73 -18.09
N HIS A 60 -3.26 -2.48 -18.94
CA HIS A 60 -2.60 -3.19 -20.05
C HIS A 60 -2.01 -2.23 -21.09
N GLN A 61 -2.70 -1.12 -21.40
CA GLN A 61 -2.15 -0.10 -22.29
C GLN A 61 -0.91 0.57 -21.69
N TRP A 62 -0.91 0.83 -20.39
CA TRP A 62 0.25 1.34 -19.66
C TRP A 62 1.40 0.32 -19.63
N GLN A 63 1.10 -0.96 -19.39
CA GLN A 63 2.06 -2.06 -19.36
C GLN A 63 2.83 -2.18 -20.67
N GLN A 64 2.16 -2.01 -21.82
CA GLN A 64 2.80 -2.01 -23.16
C GLN A 64 3.84 -0.90 -23.35
N LYS A 65 3.76 0.19 -22.59
CA LYS A 65 4.70 1.33 -22.64
C LYS A 65 5.80 1.24 -21.58
N THR A 66 5.73 0.26 -20.69
CA THR A 66 6.63 0.11 -19.56
C THR A 66 7.79 -0.81 -19.92
N ASN A 67 9.02 -0.38 -19.65
CA ASN A 67 10.25 -1.15 -19.93
C ASN A 67 10.58 -2.22 -18.86
N ARG A 68 9.61 -2.56 -18.02
CA ARG A 68 9.76 -3.44 -16.86
C ARG A 68 8.64 -4.47 -16.90
N GLU A 69 9.00 -5.74 -16.76
CA GLU A 69 8.01 -6.80 -16.63
C GLU A 69 7.23 -6.60 -15.32
N VAL A 70 5.92 -6.52 -15.47
CA VAL A 70 4.95 -6.39 -14.38
C VAL A 70 3.78 -7.30 -14.70
N GLU A 71 3.21 -7.93 -13.68
CA GLU A 71 2.02 -8.74 -13.83
C GLU A 71 0.78 -7.95 -13.39
N ILE A 72 -0.23 -7.85 -14.25
CA ILE A 72 -1.50 -7.19 -13.91
C ILE A 72 -2.45 -8.23 -13.33
N LEU A 73 -2.89 -8.00 -12.09
CA LEU A 73 -3.84 -8.83 -11.38
C LEU A 73 -5.20 -8.13 -11.35
N VAL A 74 -6.20 -8.72 -12.02
CA VAL A 74 -7.51 -8.11 -12.18
C VAL A 74 -8.50 -8.70 -11.18
N GLU A 75 -9.00 -7.84 -10.30
CA GLU A 75 -10.10 -8.14 -9.39
C GLU A 75 -11.43 -8.06 -10.16
N ASP A 76 -12.02 -9.22 -10.44
CA ASP A 76 -13.35 -9.34 -11.02
C ASP A 76 -14.41 -9.58 -9.92
N PRO A 77 -15.54 -8.87 -9.92
CA PRO A 77 -16.67 -9.17 -9.04
C PRO A 77 -17.08 -10.65 -9.03
N GLU A 78 -17.00 -11.36 -10.16
CA GLU A 78 -17.33 -12.79 -10.24
C GLU A 78 -16.26 -13.67 -9.57
N LEU A 79 -14.99 -13.24 -9.58
CA LEU A 79 -13.90 -13.88 -8.83
C LEU A 79 -14.09 -13.73 -7.30
N SER A 80 -14.87 -12.73 -6.87
CA SER A 80 -15.24 -12.51 -5.46
C SER A 80 -16.57 -13.13 -5.03
N SER A 81 -17.26 -13.88 -5.89
CA SER A 81 -18.59 -14.48 -5.64
C SER A 81 -18.66 -15.53 -4.52
N GLY A 82 -17.52 -15.92 -3.92
CA GLY A 82 -17.46 -16.68 -2.66
C GLY A 82 -17.42 -15.80 -1.39
N LEU A 83 -17.42 -14.48 -1.55
CA LEU A 83 -17.42 -13.46 -0.50
C LEU A 83 -18.72 -12.66 -0.63
N ASN A 84 -19.40 -12.40 0.49
CA ASN A 84 -20.73 -11.79 0.50
C ASN A 84 -20.84 -10.53 -0.40
N GLU A 85 -21.85 -10.55 -1.27
CA GLU A 85 -22.06 -9.85 -2.56
C GLU A 85 -22.05 -8.30 -2.63
N CYS A 86 -21.43 -7.53 -1.74
CA CYS A 86 -21.49 -6.05 -1.87
C CYS A 86 -20.26 -5.27 -1.40
N GLN A 87 -19.16 -5.94 -1.08
CA GLN A 87 -17.97 -5.26 -0.57
C GLN A 87 -16.81 -5.50 -1.52
N LYS A 88 -16.35 -4.42 -2.18
CA LYS A 88 -15.00 -4.37 -2.75
C LYS A 88 -14.07 -5.00 -1.72
N LEU A 89 -13.21 -5.94 -2.13
CA LEU A 89 -12.21 -6.56 -1.26
C LEU A 89 -11.46 -5.50 -0.43
N GLY A 90 -11.29 -4.32 -1.03
CA GLY A 90 -10.56 -3.23 -0.44
C GLY A 90 -9.06 -3.55 -0.41
N ALA A 91 -8.24 -2.67 0.16
CA ALA A 91 -6.79 -2.82 0.12
C ALA A 91 -6.29 -4.06 0.90
N VAL A 92 -6.84 -4.34 2.08
CA VAL A 92 -6.39 -5.47 2.92
C VAL A 92 -6.98 -6.78 2.41
N GLY A 93 -8.26 -6.78 2.02
CA GLY A 93 -8.87 -7.95 1.38
C GLY A 93 -8.22 -8.31 0.04
N SER A 94 -7.87 -7.33 -0.78
CA SER A 94 -7.13 -7.54 -2.05
C SER A 94 -5.76 -8.16 -1.80
N LEU A 95 -5.02 -7.61 -0.83
CA LEU A 95 -3.74 -8.15 -0.39
C LEU A 95 -3.87 -9.62 0.03
N ASN A 96 -4.85 -9.95 0.89
CA ASN A 96 -5.07 -11.32 1.34
C ASN A 96 -5.48 -12.25 0.19
N PHE A 97 -6.42 -11.81 -0.65
CA PHE A 97 -6.91 -12.57 -1.80
C PHE A 97 -5.78 -12.96 -2.75
N TRP A 98 -4.90 -12.02 -3.12
CA TRP A 98 -3.80 -12.32 -4.04
C TRP A 98 -2.71 -13.18 -3.43
N ILE A 99 -2.42 -13.01 -2.12
CA ILE A 99 -1.50 -13.91 -1.40
C ILE A 99 -2.00 -15.35 -1.49
N GLU A 100 -3.28 -15.60 -1.24
CA GLU A 100 -3.87 -16.95 -1.30
C GLU A 100 -3.97 -17.47 -2.73
N LYS A 101 -4.55 -16.67 -3.64
CA LYS A 101 -4.81 -17.06 -5.03
C LYS A 101 -3.53 -17.40 -5.79
N ARG A 102 -2.45 -16.66 -5.53
CA ARG A 102 -1.14 -16.85 -6.18
C ARG A 102 -0.17 -17.69 -5.35
N GLN A 103 -0.61 -18.18 -4.19
CA GLN A 103 0.20 -18.99 -3.29
C GLN A 103 1.55 -18.33 -2.98
N ILE A 104 1.53 -17.02 -2.71
CA ILE A 104 2.75 -16.26 -2.43
C ILE A 104 3.37 -16.81 -1.14
N ALA A 105 4.58 -17.34 -1.26
CA ALA A 105 5.30 -17.96 -0.15
C ALA A 105 6.50 -17.13 0.32
N GLU A 106 6.88 -16.10 -0.43
CA GLU A 106 7.95 -15.18 -0.12
C GLU A 106 7.47 -13.97 0.69
N ASP A 107 8.41 -13.24 1.31
CA ASP A 107 8.10 -11.93 1.89
C ASP A 107 7.63 -10.95 0.81
N LEU A 108 6.81 -9.98 1.21
CA LEU A 108 6.08 -9.11 0.28
C LEU A 108 6.33 -7.64 0.57
N LEU A 109 6.85 -6.91 -0.43
CA LEU A 109 6.83 -5.45 -0.48
C LEU A 109 5.46 -4.99 -0.97
N VAL A 110 4.71 -4.29 -0.13
CA VAL A 110 3.37 -3.79 -0.45
C VAL A 110 3.40 -2.28 -0.59
N ILE A 111 2.93 -1.76 -1.71
CA ILE A 111 2.90 -0.31 -1.99
C ILE A 111 1.52 0.07 -2.51
N ALA A 112 0.87 1.10 -1.95
CA ALA A 112 -0.33 1.64 -2.59
C ALA A 112 0.05 2.42 -3.86
N GLY A 113 -0.63 2.12 -4.98
CA GLY A 113 -0.27 2.60 -6.32
C GLY A 113 -0.45 4.11 -6.53
N ASP A 114 -0.87 4.83 -5.51
CA ASP A 114 -1.17 6.26 -5.49
C ASP A 114 -0.15 7.10 -4.71
N ASN A 115 0.89 6.45 -4.19
CA ASN A 115 1.96 7.10 -3.47
C ASN A 115 3.02 7.59 -4.46
N TYR A 116 3.40 8.86 -4.33
CA TYR A 116 4.65 9.37 -4.89
C TYR A 116 5.61 9.67 -3.74
N PHE A 117 6.85 9.19 -3.86
CA PHE A 117 7.89 9.39 -2.86
C PHE A 117 9.26 9.52 -3.49
N GLU A 118 10.13 10.31 -2.86
CA GLU A 118 11.49 10.55 -3.33
C GLU A 118 12.54 9.70 -2.59
N PHE A 119 12.21 9.11 -1.44
CA PHE A 119 13.14 8.26 -0.69
C PHE A 119 13.67 7.08 -1.52
N ASN A 120 14.84 6.57 -1.11
CA ASN A 120 15.50 5.45 -1.77
C ASN A 120 14.87 4.10 -1.35
N LEU A 121 14.08 3.51 -2.25
CA LEU A 121 13.39 2.24 -1.99
C LEU A 121 14.36 1.07 -1.76
N ALA A 122 15.52 1.06 -2.41
CA ALA A 122 16.53 0.02 -2.19
C ALA A 122 17.15 0.13 -0.78
N GLN A 123 17.36 1.35 -0.27
CA GLN A 123 17.81 1.54 1.12
C GLN A 123 16.74 1.07 2.12
N PHE A 124 15.47 1.41 1.88
CA PHE A 124 14.36 0.88 2.68
C PHE A 124 14.39 -0.66 2.72
N ILE A 125 14.44 -1.32 1.56
CA ILE A 125 14.51 -2.78 1.48
C ILE A 125 15.76 -3.32 2.20
N SER A 126 16.91 -2.66 2.09
CA SER A 126 18.15 -3.10 2.76
C SER A 126 18.11 -3.06 4.29
N ARG A 127 17.20 -2.28 4.88
CA ARG A 127 17.00 -2.21 6.34
C ARG A 127 16.07 -3.29 6.88
N TYR A 128 15.40 -4.02 6.00
CA TYR A 128 14.54 -5.12 6.39
C TYR A 128 15.36 -6.25 7.00
N ASP A 129 15.00 -6.68 8.21
CA ASP A 129 15.73 -7.69 8.98
C ASP A 129 15.33 -9.14 8.64
N GLY A 130 14.40 -9.34 7.70
CA GLY A 130 13.89 -10.66 7.34
C GLY A 130 12.93 -11.26 8.37
N LYS A 131 12.59 -10.53 9.43
CA LYS A 131 11.82 -11.04 10.56
C LYS A 131 10.60 -10.19 10.88
N HIS A 132 10.71 -8.88 11.01
CA HIS A 132 9.61 -8.04 11.49
C HIS A 132 8.96 -7.26 10.34
N ALA A 133 7.65 -7.05 10.40
CA ALA A 133 7.01 -6.17 9.43
C ALA A 133 7.65 -4.78 9.50
N MET A 134 7.86 -4.12 8.37
CA MET A 134 8.53 -2.82 8.32
C MET A 134 7.67 -1.79 7.59
N VAL A 135 7.56 -0.60 8.16
CA VAL A 135 6.74 0.51 7.64
C VAL A 135 7.63 1.67 7.26
N ALA A 136 7.49 2.19 6.03
CA ALA A 136 8.12 3.47 5.68
C ALA A 136 7.32 4.61 6.34
N VAL A 137 7.98 5.40 7.18
CA VAL A 137 7.37 6.46 8.01
C VAL A 137 7.90 7.82 7.58
N HIS A 138 7.00 8.74 7.26
CA HIS A 138 7.33 10.09 6.87
C HIS A 138 7.04 11.07 8.00
N ASN A 139 7.93 12.04 8.23
CA ASN A 139 7.64 13.17 9.12
C ASN A 139 7.01 14.31 8.32
N ILE A 140 5.70 14.50 8.43
CA ILE A 140 4.99 15.57 7.70
C ILE A 140 5.21 16.97 8.31
N GLY A 141 5.98 17.08 9.40
CA GLY A 141 6.35 18.32 10.08
C GLY A 141 5.21 19.01 10.84
N ASN A 142 3.97 18.92 10.35
CA ASN A 142 2.78 19.49 10.96
C ASN A 142 1.91 18.38 11.59
N LYS A 143 1.91 18.33 12.93
CA LYS A 143 1.14 17.36 13.72
C LYS A 143 -0.37 17.42 13.44
N ASP A 144 -0.94 18.61 13.23
CA ASP A 144 -2.39 18.77 13.06
C ASP A 144 -2.86 18.18 11.73
N LYS A 145 -2.00 18.20 10.70
CA LYS A 145 -2.28 17.56 9.41
C LYS A 145 -2.20 16.03 9.46
N ALA A 146 -1.64 15.44 10.51
CA ALA A 146 -1.43 14.00 10.64
C ALA A 146 -2.73 13.22 10.85
N CYS A 147 -3.83 13.89 11.23
CA CYS A 147 -5.15 13.28 11.42
C CYS A 147 -5.73 12.63 10.14
N GLN A 148 -5.13 12.91 8.99
CA GLN A 148 -5.52 12.33 7.69
C GLN A 148 -4.88 10.97 7.41
N PHE A 149 -3.93 10.53 8.22
CA PHE A 149 -3.07 9.37 7.98
C PHE A 149 -3.00 8.43 9.21
N GLY A 150 -2.28 7.32 9.06
CA GLY A 150 -1.90 6.47 10.19
C GLY A 150 -0.75 7.12 10.96
N VAL A 151 -0.99 7.52 12.19
CA VAL A 151 -0.02 8.23 13.06
C VAL A 151 0.74 7.21 13.88
N VAL A 152 2.07 7.33 13.92
CA VAL A 152 2.94 6.39 14.64
C VAL A 152 3.68 7.06 15.79
N GLN A 153 3.85 6.34 16.89
CA GLN A 153 4.84 6.64 17.93
C GLN A 153 5.92 5.59 17.93
N LEU A 154 7.17 6.02 18.06
CA LEU A 154 8.33 5.15 17.94
C LEU A 154 9.04 5.00 19.29
N ASP A 155 9.62 3.83 19.50
CA ASP A 155 10.56 3.50 20.56
C ASP A 155 11.82 2.92 19.90
N GLY A 156 12.80 3.79 19.63
CA GLY A 156 13.86 3.51 18.66
C GLY A 156 13.29 3.35 17.25
N ASP A 157 13.64 2.26 16.57
CA ASP A 157 13.09 1.92 15.25
C ASP A 157 11.75 1.16 15.34
N ARG A 158 11.36 0.68 16.53
CA ARG A 158 10.11 -0.06 16.75
C ARG A 158 8.91 0.88 16.82
N ILE A 159 7.80 0.50 16.18
CA ILE A 159 6.51 1.19 16.34
C ILE A 159 5.86 0.76 17.66
N ALA A 160 5.81 1.68 18.63
CA ALA A 160 5.22 1.46 19.95
C ALA A 160 3.69 1.64 19.95
N GLU A 161 3.19 2.57 19.15
CA GLU A 161 1.75 2.83 19.01
C GLU A 161 1.43 3.22 17.56
N PHE A 162 0.29 2.74 17.06
CA PHE A 162 -0.25 3.13 15.75
C PHE A 162 -1.71 3.56 15.91
N GLN A 163 -2.07 4.72 15.34
CA GLN A 163 -3.44 5.23 15.33
C GLN A 163 -3.87 5.55 13.90
N GLU A 164 -4.91 4.90 13.38
CA GLU A 164 -5.45 5.23 12.06
C GLU A 164 -6.34 6.48 12.15
N LYS A 165 -5.92 7.57 11.50
CA LYS A 165 -6.66 8.84 11.36
C LYS A 165 -7.23 9.37 12.70
N PRO A 166 -6.39 9.54 13.74
CA PRO A 166 -6.85 10.00 15.04
C PRO A 166 -7.31 11.46 14.94
N ALA A 167 -8.41 11.79 15.63
CA ALA A 167 -8.90 13.17 15.70
C ALA A 167 -7.89 14.12 16.37
N ARG A 168 -7.01 13.60 17.24
CA ARG A 168 -5.95 14.33 17.92
C ARG A 168 -4.62 13.56 17.79
N PRO A 169 -3.83 13.82 16.74
CA PRO A 169 -2.57 13.12 16.51
C PRO A 169 -1.57 13.34 17.65
N LYS A 170 -0.90 12.26 18.06
CA LYS A 170 0.13 12.30 19.09
C LYS A 170 1.53 12.63 18.55
N SER A 171 1.75 12.53 17.24
CA SER A 171 3.01 12.83 16.57
C SER A 171 2.76 13.37 15.16
N SER A 172 3.81 13.93 14.53
CA SER A 172 3.83 14.28 13.09
C SER A 172 4.37 13.14 12.21
N LEU A 173 4.65 11.98 12.80
CA LEU A 173 5.15 10.81 12.09
C LEU A 173 3.94 10.03 11.57
N VAL A 174 3.91 9.82 10.26
CA VAL A 174 2.82 9.09 9.61
C VAL A 174 3.35 7.89 8.85
N ALA A 175 2.67 6.76 9.00
CA ALA A 175 2.89 5.60 8.17
C ALA A 175 2.47 5.92 6.75
N THR A 176 3.38 5.66 5.82
CA THR A 176 3.06 5.66 4.40
C THR A 176 2.49 4.29 4.02
N ALA A 177 1.76 4.22 2.91
CA ALA A 177 1.25 2.95 2.41
C ALA A 177 2.33 2.14 1.66
N CYS A 178 3.56 2.11 2.21
CA CYS A 178 4.70 1.35 1.74
C CYS A 178 5.23 0.49 2.90
N TYR A 179 5.10 -0.83 2.75
CA TYR A 179 5.32 -1.80 3.81
C TYR A 179 6.15 -2.98 3.30
N ILE A 180 6.88 -3.65 4.19
CA ILE A 180 7.41 -4.99 3.95
C ILE A 180 6.78 -5.94 4.95
N PHE A 181 6.18 -7.01 4.45
CA PHE A 181 5.51 -8.04 5.22
C PHE A 181 6.26 -9.37 5.12
N PRO A 182 6.82 -9.89 6.22
CA PRO A 182 7.35 -11.24 6.25
C PRO A 182 6.24 -12.26 6.02
N ARG A 183 6.51 -13.35 5.29
CA ARG A 183 5.53 -14.40 5.02
C ARG A 183 4.86 -14.94 6.29
N ARG A 184 5.55 -14.89 7.43
CA ARG A 184 5.05 -15.39 8.73
C ARG A 184 3.83 -14.63 9.24
N ILE A 185 3.57 -13.42 8.74
CA ILE A 185 2.39 -12.62 9.15
C ILE A 185 1.16 -12.87 8.28
N PHE A 186 1.26 -13.62 7.18
CA PHE A 186 0.10 -13.91 6.32
C PHE A 186 -1.04 -14.63 7.07
N PRO A 187 -0.79 -15.56 8.03
CA PRO A 187 -1.86 -16.09 8.88
C PRO A 187 -2.55 -15.04 9.76
N LEU A 188 -1.82 -14.00 10.20
CA LEU A 188 -2.42 -12.88 10.96
C LEU A 188 -3.28 -11.99 10.05
N LEU A 189 -2.82 -11.73 8.83
CA LEU A 189 -3.59 -11.04 7.79
C LEU A 189 -4.91 -11.78 7.50
N HIS A 190 -4.86 -13.08 7.27
CA HIS A 190 -6.04 -13.90 7.03
C HIS A 190 -7.05 -13.82 8.18
N ARG A 191 -6.58 -13.97 9.43
CA ARG A 191 -7.43 -13.82 10.62
C ARG A 191 -8.01 -12.42 10.75
N TYR A 192 -7.26 -11.38 10.39
CA TYR A 192 -7.76 -10.00 10.40
C TYR A 192 -8.91 -9.83 9.40
N CYS A 193 -8.77 -10.36 8.19
CA CYS A 193 -9.82 -10.31 7.16
C CYS A 193 -11.12 -11.02 7.61
N GLN A 194 -11.01 -12.14 8.33
CA GLN A 194 -12.17 -12.87 8.87
C GLN A 194 -12.96 -12.11 9.96
N GLN A 195 -12.37 -11.09 10.60
CA GLN A 195 -13.03 -10.33 11.66
C GLN A 195 -14.04 -9.30 11.13
N GLY A 196 -14.19 -9.14 9.81
CA GLY A 196 -15.13 -8.18 9.22
C GLY A 196 -14.85 -6.72 9.57
N LYS A 197 -13.60 -6.40 9.92
CA LYS A 197 -13.18 -5.03 10.25
C LYS A 197 -13.20 -4.13 9.02
N LYS A 198 -13.26 -2.81 9.25
CA LYS A 198 -13.14 -1.81 8.18
C LYS A 198 -11.83 -2.02 7.41
N ASP A 199 -11.96 -2.28 6.12
CA ASP A 199 -10.84 -2.51 5.23
C ASP A 199 -10.04 -1.23 4.96
N ASN A 200 -8.87 -1.12 5.59
CA ASN A 200 -7.80 -0.19 5.24
C ASN A 200 -6.48 -0.69 5.84
N LEU A 201 -5.38 -0.40 5.15
CA LEU A 201 -4.05 -0.88 5.54
C LEU A 201 -3.63 -0.40 6.93
N GLY A 202 -3.96 0.84 7.31
CA GLY A 202 -3.57 1.37 8.63
C GLY A 202 -4.20 0.64 9.81
N ASN A 203 -5.47 0.26 9.72
CA ASN A 203 -6.12 -0.59 10.73
C ASN A 203 -5.47 -1.98 10.82
N PHE A 204 -4.97 -2.52 9.72
CA PHE A 204 -4.21 -3.78 9.74
C PHE A 204 -2.85 -3.59 10.41
N ILE A 205 -2.13 -2.50 10.15
CA ILE A 205 -0.88 -2.19 10.87
C ILE A 205 -1.15 -2.02 12.37
N ALA A 206 -2.20 -1.29 12.77
CA ALA A 206 -2.60 -1.18 14.17
C ALA A 206 -2.85 -2.56 14.81
N TYR A 207 -3.55 -3.44 14.09
CA TYR A 207 -3.77 -4.82 14.54
C TYR A 207 -2.48 -5.63 14.69
N LEU A 208 -1.49 -5.41 13.82
CA LEU A 208 -0.18 -6.04 13.89
C LEU A 208 0.64 -5.54 15.08
N VAL A 209 0.67 -4.22 15.32
CA VAL A 209 1.43 -3.61 16.45
C VAL A 209 1.00 -4.19 17.80
N ASP A 210 -0.28 -4.54 17.97
CA ASP A 210 -0.79 -5.19 19.19
C ASP A 210 -0.34 -6.66 19.37
N ARG A 211 0.16 -7.32 18.32
CA ARG A 211 0.32 -8.78 18.23
C ARG A 211 1.71 -9.24 17.81
N ASP A 212 2.48 -8.34 17.22
CA ASP A 212 3.77 -8.61 16.63
C ASP A 212 4.61 -7.34 16.67
N GLU A 213 5.91 -7.51 16.57
CA GLU A 213 6.83 -6.39 16.46
C GLU A 213 6.80 -5.84 15.04
N VAL A 214 6.63 -4.52 14.94
CA VAL A 214 6.65 -3.77 13.69
C VAL A 214 7.75 -2.72 13.76
N GLN A 215 8.65 -2.76 12.80
CA GLN A 215 9.76 -1.84 12.65
C GLN A 215 9.39 -0.69 11.72
N SER A 216 10.13 0.41 11.82
CA SER A 216 9.94 1.60 11.01
C SER A 216 11.21 1.96 10.26
N TYR A 217 11.03 2.58 9.10
CA TYR A 217 12.08 3.28 8.37
C TYR A 217 11.67 4.73 8.23
N CYS A 218 12.25 5.61 9.04
CA CYS A 218 11.98 7.03 8.97
C CYS A 218 12.72 7.69 7.80
N PHE A 219 12.00 8.53 7.06
CA PHE A 219 12.56 9.32 5.97
C PHE A 219 11.96 10.74 5.97
N SER A 220 12.65 11.68 5.32
CA SER A 220 12.29 13.11 5.28
C SER A 220 12.17 13.67 3.87
N GLU A 221 12.55 12.89 2.86
CA GLU A 221 12.41 13.19 1.45
C GLU A 221 10.93 13.33 1.09
N TYR A 222 10.66 14.08 0.02
CA TYR A 222 9.30 14.44 -0.37
C TYR A 222 8.41 13.20 -0.57
N TRP A 223 7.22 13.25 0.01
CA TRP A 223 6.18 12.25 -0.11
C TRP A 223 4.80 12.90 -0.25
N ILE A 224 3.96 12.30 -1.08
CA ILE A 224 2.57 12.70 -1.26
C ILE A 224 1.67 11.49 -1.53
N ASP A 225 0.53 11.45 -0.84
CA ASP A 225 -0.63 10.61 -1.20
C ASP A 225 -1.57 11.43 -2.09
N ILE A 226 -1.63 11.07 -3.37
CA ILE A 226 -2.43 11.78 -4.37
C ILE A 226 -3.93 11.65 -4.12
N GLY A 227 -4.36 10.68 -3.30
CA GLY A 227 -5.76 10.55 -2.87
C GLY A 227 -6.17 11.42 -1.69
N SER A 228 -5.23 12.08 -1.03
CA SER A 228 -5.53 13.03 0.05
C SER A 228 -6.05 14.34 -0.55
N LYS A 229 -7.03 14.98 0.09
CA LYS A 229 -7.72 16.18 -0.42
C LYS A 229 -6.84 17.46 -0.40
N SER A 230 -5.54 17.33 -0.20
CA SER A 230 -4.63 18.45 0.03
C SER A 230 -3.57 18.58 -1.06
N LEU A 231 -4.03 18.76 -2.29
CA LEU A 231 -3.28 19.45 -3.35
C LEU A 231 -3.82 20.87 -3.46
#